data_AF-A0A6A6WN49-F1
#
_entry.id   AF-A0A6A6WN49-F1
#
_cell.length_a   1.000
_cell.length_b   1.000
_cell.length_c   1.000
_cell.angle_alpha   90.00
_cell.angle_beta   90.00
_cell.angle_gamma   90.00
#
_symmetry.space_group_name_H-M   'P 1'
#
loop_
_entity.id
_entity.type
_entity.pdbx_description
1 polymer ?
#
loop_
_entity_poly.entity_id
_entity_poly.type
_entity_poly.pdbx_seq_one_letter_code
_entity_poly.pdbx_strand_id
1 'polypeptide(L)'
;MAAGIKDFIPYIRYKEMAGLPKGIPAHDITGVGELVVRYGEVKCRHPVGTSLCGQRLGTRGALVTHLKKQHGAEVEEADNENRPSAAYLNDMRLFYDDIMVEHDRLVAEEHAGARARAAIAAADAEGMGGLPPILFTVGPLAGENDVVEISQVVRVIRRVAPCAVCRAEHGDNITDCLFEFDVDGAGNRIVGGNHCENVGIWRL
;
A
#
# COMPACT_ATOMS: atom_id res chain seq x y z
N MET A 1 -27.00 -30.07 13.27
CA MET A 1 -26.55 -30.29 11.88
C MET A 1 -25.08 -29.93 11.82
N ALA A 2 -24.23 -30.76 11.21
CA ALA A 2 -22.83 -30.41 11.02
C ALA A 2 -22.76 -29.27 10.00
N ALA A 3 -22.26 -28.10 10.40
CA ALA A 3 -22.12 -26.94 9.52
C ALA A 3 -21.14 -27.28 8.39
N GLY A 4 -21.59 -27.13 7.15
CA GLY A 4 -20.73 -27.27 5.98
C GLY A 4 -20.01 -25.96 5.68
N ILE A 5 -19.02 -25.99 4.79
CA ILE A 5 -18.31 -24.78 4.35
C ILE A 5 -19.27 -23.68 3.82
N LYS A 6 -20.42 -24.08 3.27
CA LYS A 6 -21.47 -23.20 2.75
C LYS A 6 -22.13 -22.33 3.83
N ASP A 7 -21.98 -22.69 5.10
CA ASP A 7 -22.54 -21.97 6.23
C ASP A 7 -21.56 -20.93 6.81
N PHE A 8 -20.31 -20.89 6.31
CA PHE A 8 -19.30 -19.94 6.76
C PHE A 8 -19.46 -18.61 6.01
N ILE A 9 -19.81 -17.55 6.75
CA ILE A 9 -19.89 -16.18 6.22
C ILE A 9 -18.65 -15.77 5.39
N PRO A 10 -17.40 -15.97 5.84
CA PRO A 10 -16.24 -15.55 5.04
C PRO A 10 -16.15 -16.31 3.71
N TYR A 11 -16.54 -17.59 3.68
CA TYR A 11 -16.59 -18.36 2.43
C TYR A 11 -17.69 -17.86 1.48
N ILE A 12 -18.87 -17.53 2.01
CA ILE A 12 -19.97 -16.95 1.21
C ILE A 12 -19.49 -15.65 0.54
N ARG A 13 -18.88 -14.74 1.32
CA ARG A 13 -18.31 -13.48 0.80
C ARG A 13 -17.24 -13.74 -0.26
N TYR A 14 -16.31 -14.66 0.02
CA TYR A 14 -15.30 -15.07 -0.94
C TYR A 14 -15.93 -15.55 -2.26
N LYS A 15 -16.94 -16.42 -2.19
CA LYS A 15 -17.58 -17.02 -3.37
C LYS A 15 -18.34 -15.98 -4.19
N GLU A 16 -19.01 -15.04 -3.55
CA GLU A 16 -19.87 -14.06 -4.21
C GLU A 16 -19.08 -12.97 -4.96
N MET A 17 -17.89 -12.61 -4.46
CA MET A 17 -17.04 -11.62 -5.11
C MET A 17 -16.76 -11.94 -6.59
N ALA A 18 -16.84 -10.93 -7.45
CA ALA A 18 -16.59 -11.06 -8.88
C ALA A 18 -15.12 -11.43 -9.18
N GLY A 19 -14.18 -10.75 -8.50
CA GLY A 19 -12.74 -10.96 -8.65
C GLY A 19 -12.09 -11.63 -7.45
N LEU A 20 -10.75 -11.66 -7.45
CA LEU A 20 -9.97 -12.08 -6.30
C LEU A 20 -10.10 -11.08 -5.14
N PRO A 21 -10.14 -11.56 -3.88
CA PRO A 21 -9.94 -10.71 -2.72
C PRO A 21 -8.59 -9.98 -2.84
N LYS A 22 -8.55 -8.72 -2.42
CA LYS A 22 -7.30 -7.94 -2.36
C LYS A 22 -6.34 -8.58 -1.36
N GLY A 23 -5.05 -8.59 -1.70
CA GLY A 23 -4.01 -9.17 -0.84
C GLY A 23 -3.99 -10.70 -0.80
N ILE A 24 -4.85 -11.38 -1.58
CA ILE A 24 -4.86 -12.84 -1.56
C ILE A 24 -3.53 -13.40 -2.08
N PRO A 25 -2.91 -14.36 -1.36
CA PRO A 25 -1.64 -14.95 -1.80
C PRO A 25 -1.84 -15.88 -2.99
N ALA A 26 -0.74 -16.29 -3.63
CA ALA A 26 -0.75 -17.38 -4.59
C ALA A 26 -1.19 -18.70 -3.93
N HIS A 27 -1.43 -19.73 -4.74
CA HIS A 27 -1.62 -21.09 -4.20
C HIS A 27 -0.38 -21.54 -3.43
N ASP A 28 -0.61 -22.22 -2.30
CA ASP A 28 0.47 -22.89 -1.58
C ASP A 28 1.04 -24.02 -2.44
N ILE A 29 2.33 -24.29 -2.27
CA ILE A 29 3.03 -25.35 -2.99
C ILE A 29 3.50 -26.39 -1.98
N THR A 30 3.24 -27.67 -2.26
CA THR A 30 3.73 -28.77 -1.43
C THR A 30 5.26 -28.90 -1.53
N GLY A 31 5.87 -29.70 -0.65
CA GLY A 31 7.32 -29.95 -0.69
C GLY A 31 7.82 -30.60 -1.99
N VAL A 32 6.92 -31.14 -2.82
CA VAL A 32 7.22 -31.75 -4.12
C VAL A 32 6.82 -30.88 -5.32
N GLY A 33 6.37 -29.65 -5.10
CA GLY A 33 6.08 -28.70 -6.18
C GLY A 33 4.65 -28.70 -6.70
N GLU A 34 3.72 -29.41 -6.04
CA GLU A 34 2.31 -29.45 -6.45
C GLU A 34 1.51 -28.31 -5.81
N LEU A 35 0.56 -27.74 -6.54
CA LEU A 35 -0.31 -26.69 -6.01
C LEU A 35 -1.38 -27.28 -5.08
N VAL A 36 -1.55 -26.66 -3.93
CA VAL A 36 -2.62 -26.97 -2.99
C VAL A 36 -3.86 -26.13 -3.33
N VAL A 37 -4.93 -26.81 -3.76
CA VAL A 37 -6.24 -26.19 -3.97
C VAL A 37 -7.13 -26.49 -2.77
N ARG A 38 -7.43 -25.44 -1.99
CA ARG A 38 -8.16 -25.52 -0.72
C ARG A 38 -9.61 -25.96 -0.97
N TYR A 39 -10.25 -26.53 0.06
CA TYR A 39 -11.63 -26.99 -0.07
C TYR A 39 -12.59 -25.81 -0.29
N GLY A 40 -13.52 -25.97 -1.24
CA GLY A 40 -14.44 -24.91 -1.66
C GLY A 40 -13.82 -23.85 -2.59
N GLU A 41 -12.51 -23.89 -2.85
CA GLU A 41 -11.84 -22.87 -3.64
C GLU A 41 -12.31 -22.90 -5.10
N VAL A 42 -12.62 -21.71 -5.65
CA VAL A 42 -13.20 -21.56 -6.99
C VAL A 42 -12.56 -20.45 -7.82
N LYS A 43 -11.52 -19.78 -7.30
CA LYS A 43 -10.83 -18.71 -8.01
C LYS A 43 -9.36 -19.06 -8.19
N CYS A 44 -8.85 -18.87 -9.40
CA CYS A 44 -7.47 -19.15 -9.75
C CYS A 44 -6.54 -18.09 -9.16
N ARG A 45 -5.59 -18.54 -8.33
CA ARG A 45 -4.54 -17.72 -7.72
C ARG A 45 -3.16 -18.09 -8.25
N HIS A 46 -3.11 -18.67 -9.44
CA HIS A 46 -1.83 -18.98 -10.07
C HIS A 46 -1.16 -17.69 -10.55
N PRO A 47 0.15 -17.50 -10.28
CA PRO A 47 0.91 -16.37 -10.79
C PRO A 47 0.98 -16.38 -12.33
N VAL A 48 0.72 -15.24 -12.95
CA VAL A 48 0.87 -14.99 -14.39
C VAL A 48 1.67 -13.70 -14.55
N GLY A 49 2.98 -13.83 -14.71
CA GLY A 49 3.89 -12.67 -14.67
C GLY A 49 3.89 -12.02 -13.29
N THR A 50 3.50 -10.74 -13.22
CA THR A 50 3.48 -9.96 -11.97
C THR A 50 2.12 -9.96 -11.26
N SER A 51 1.11 -10.64 -11.80
CA SER A 51 -0.25 -10.68 -11.23
C SER A 51 -0.74 -12.11 -11.03
N LEU A 52 -1.89 -12.27 -10.36
CA LEU A 52 -2.58 -13.55 -10.26
C LEU A 52 -3.60 -13.68 -11.38
N CYS A 53 -3.81 -14.90 -11.89
CA CYS A 53 -4.76 -15.19 -12.97
C CYS A 53 -6.17 -14.63 -12.69
N GLY A 54 -6.73 -14.91 -11.51
CA GLY A 54 -7.99 -14.36 -11.05
C GLY A 54 -9.26 -14.93 -11.71
N GLN A 55 -9.12 -15.90 -12.60
CA GLN A 55 -10.27 -16.56 -13.22
C GLN A 55 -11.18 -17.18 -12.16
N ARG A 56 -12.49 -16.92 -12.24
CA ARG A 56 -13.53 -17.54 -11.40
C ARG A 56 -14.14 -18.75 -12.11
N LEU A 57 -14.16 -19.88 -11.43
CA LEU A 57 -14.69 -21.15 -11.91
C LEU A 57 -15.93 -21.55 -11.09
N GLY A 58 -16.74 -22.47 -11.62
CA GLY A 58 -17.98 -22.90 -10.94
C GLY A 58 -17.73 -23.86 -9.77
N THR A 59 -16.65 -24.66 -9.85
CA THR A 59 -16.34 -25.74 -8.90
C THR A 59 -14.84 -25.87 -8.72
N ARG A 60 -14.42 -26.53 -7.62
CA ARG A 60 -13.01 -26.89 -7.38
C ARG A 60 -12.44 -27.75 -8.51
N GLY A 61 -13.17 -28.77 -8.96
CA GLY A 61 -12.72 -29.62 -10.08
C GLY A 61 -12.51 -28.84 -11.38
N ALA A 62 -13.33 -27.83 -11.65
CA ALA A 62 -13.13 -26.92 -12.78
C ALA A 62 -11.87 -26.05 -12.60
N LEU A 63 -11.59 -25.60 -11.38
CA LEU A 63 -10.35 -24.89 -11.04
C LEU A 63 -9.11 -25.77 -11.23
N VAL A 64 -9.13 -27.02 -10.74
CA VAL A 64 -8.02 -27.98 -10.96
C VAL A 64 -7.79 -28.20 -12.45
N THR A 65 -8.84 -28.41 -13.23
CA THR A 65 -8.74 -28.57 -14.68
C THR A 65 -8.17 -27.33 -15.36
N HIS A 66 -8.57 -26.14 -14.90
CA HIS A 66 -8.05 -24.88 -15.40
C HIS A 66 -6.55 -24.72 -15.09
N LEU A 67 -6.11 -25.02 -13.86
CA LEU A 67 -4.70 -25.00 -13.46
C LEU A 67 -3.85 -25.92 -14.34
N LYS A 68 -4.31 -27.16 -14.55
CA LYS A 68 -3.59 -28.13 -15.40
C LYS A 68 -3.53 -27.68 -16.87
N LYS A 69 -4.64 -27.21 -17.44
CA LYS A 69 -4.72 -26.91 -18.88
C LYS A 69 -4.19 -25.54 -19.27
N GLN A 70 -4.38 -24.52 -18.44
CA GLN A 70 -4.03 -23.13 -18.78
C GLN A 70 -2.68 -22.72 -18.21
N HIS A 71 -2.25 -23.35 -17.11
CA HIS A 71 -1.00 -23.02 -16.44
C HIS A 71 0.02 -24.17 -16.44
N GLY A 72 -0.33 -25.35 -16.94
CA GLY A 72 0.56 -26.52 -16.93
C GLY A 72 0.98 -26.94 -15.52
N ALA A 73 0.18 -26.57 -14.51
CA ALA A 73 0.52 -26.79 -13.12
C ALA A 73 0.04 -28.15 -12.64
N GLU A 74 0.89 -28.85 -11.89
CA GLU A 74 0.46 -30.02 -11.13
C GLU A 74 -0.27 -29.60 -9.85
N VAL A 75 -1.28 -30.37 -9.49
CA VAL A 75 -2.19 -30.06 -8.38
C VAL A 75 -2.29 -31.29 -7.50
N GLU A 76 -2.06 -31.07 -6.21
CA GLU A 76 -2.14 -32.11 -5.18
C GLU A 76 -3.52 -32.79 -5.21
N GLU A 77 -3.52 -34.12 -5.10
CA GLU A 77 -4.75 -34.89 -4.99
C GLU A 77 -5.49 -34.53 -3.69
N ALA A 78 -6.81 -34.48 -3.76
CA ALA A 78 -7.60 -34.14 -2.58
C ALA A 78 -7.93 -35.39 -1.76
N ASP A 79 -7.34 -35.50 -0.58
CA ASP A 79 -7.58 -36.61 0.34
C ASP A 79 -9.02 -36.66 0.91
N ASN A 80 -9.80 -35.57 0.79
CA ASN A 80 -10.96 -35.33 1.67
C ASN A 80 -12.31 -35.18 0.96
N GLU A 81 -12.42 -35.51 -0.34
CA GLU A 81 -13.50 -34.98 -1.20
C GLU A 81 -14.94 -35.32 -0.77
N ASN A 82 -15.18 -36.30 0.10
CA ASN A 82 -16.54 -36.73 0.43
C ASN A 82 -16.99 -36.56 1.89
N ARG A 83 -16.09 -36.45 2.87
CA ARG A 83 -16.43 -36.24 4.30
C ARG A 83 -15.32 -35.51 5.06
N PRO A 84 -15.13 -34.20 4.85
CA PRO A 84 -14.13 -33.44 5.58
C PRO A 84 -14.41 -33.49 7.09
N SER A 85 -13.36 -33.66 7.89
CA SER A 85 -13.45 -33.65 9.35
C SER A 85 -13.84 -32.26 9.85
N ALA A 86 -14.40 -32.17 11.06
CA ALA A 86 -14.75 -30.89 11.66
C ALA A 86 -13.52 -29.98 11.86
N ALA A 87 -12.37 -30.55 12.20
CA ALA A 87 -11.10 -29.83 12.31
C ALA A 87 -10.70 -29.22 10.96
N TYR A 88 -10.75 -30.01 9.88
CA TYR A 88 -10.44 -29.52 8.54
C TYR A 88 -11.40 -28.41 8.09
N LEU A 89 -12.71 -28.54 8.38
CA LEU A 89 -13.67 -27.47 8.08
C LEU A 89 -13.37 -26.19 8.89
N ASN A 90 -12.93 -26.31 10.14
CA ASN A 90 -12.51 -25.16 10.93
C ASN A 90 -11.26 -24.48 10.33
N ASP A 91 -10.30 -25.25 9.84
CA ASP A 91 -9.12 -24.69 9.16
C ASP A 91 -9.51 -23.94 7.88
N MET A 92 -10.47 -24.47 7.12
CA MET A 92 -11.02 -23.76 5.96
C MET A 92 -11.74 -22.47 6.38
N ARG A 93 -12.49 -22.49 7.50
CA ARG A 93 -13.13 -21.28 8.02
C ARG A 93 -12.10 -20.20 8.30
N LEU A 94 -11.02 -20.54 9.01
CA LEU A 94 -9.93 -19.62 9.34
C LEU A 94 -9.26 -19.07 8.09
N PHE A 95 -8.93 -19.94 7.13
CA PHE A 95 -8.34 -19.52 5.86
C PHE A 95 -9.19 -18.48 5.11
N TYR A 96 -10.50 -18.71 4.98
CA TYR A 96 -11.37 -17.73 4.33
C TYR A 96 -11.54 -16.47 5.17
N ASP A 97 -11.55 -16.58 6.49
CA ASP A 97 -11.64 -15.43 7.40
C ASP A 97 -10.43 -14.51 7.24
N ASP A 98 -9.22 -15.06 7.30
CA ASP A 98 -7.96 -14.32 7.15
C ASP A 98 -7.91 -13.54 5.82
N ILE A 99 -8.28 -14.19 4.72
CA ILE A 99 -8.33 -13.55 3.40
C ILE A 99 -9.34 -12.40 3.38
N MET A 100 -10.51 -12.58 3.99
CA MET A 100 -11.54 -11.56 3.99
C MET A 100 -11.21 -10.38 4.91
N VAL A 101 -10.59 -10.65 6.06
CA VAL A 101 -10.08 -9.61 6.97
C VAL A 101 -9.04 -8.75 6.27
N GLU A 102 -8.07 -9.38 5.59
CA GLU A 102 -7.03 -8.66 4.86
C GLU A 102 -7.61 -7.86 3.69
N HIS A 103 -8.57 -8.44 2.95
CA HIS A 103 -9.28 -7.72 1.90
C HIS A 103 -9.97 -6.47 2.44
N ASP A 104 -10.69 -6.58 3.56
CA ASP A 104 -11.42 -5.47 4.17
C ASP A 104 -10.48 -4.38 4.67
N ARG A 105 -9.32 -4.75 5.26
CA ARG A 105 -8.27 -3.82 5.66
C ARG A 105 -7.76 -3.01 4.47
N LEU A 106 -7.39 -3.68 3.38
CA LEU A 106 -6.85 -3.02 2.18
C LEU A 106 -7.90 -2.13 1.48
N VAL A 107 -9.16 -2.56 1.46
CA VAL A 107 -10.26 -1.76 0.92
C VAL A 107 -10.49 -0.51 1.77
N ALA A 108 -10.44 -0.62 3.10
CA ALA A 108 -10.59 0.51 4.01
C ALA A 108 -9.46 1.54 3.81
N GLU A 109 -8.21 1.08 3.67
CA GLU A 109 -7.04 1.92 3.38
C GLU A 109 -7.18 2.66 2.05
N GLU A 110 -7.59 1.95 0.99
CA GLU A 110 -7.81 2.56 -0.33
C GLU A 110 -8.91 3.63 -0.31
N HIS A 111 -10.03 3.35 0.37
CA HIS A 111 -11.11 4.32 0.52
C HIS A 111 -10.69 5.52 1.37
N ALA A 112 -9.89 5.33 2.42
CA ALA A 112 -9.33 6.43 3.20
C ALA A 112 -8.43 7.32 2.32
N GLY A 113 -7.54 6.71 1.54
CA GLY A 113 -6.71 7.43 0.57
C GLY A 113 -7.51 8.15 -0.51
N ALA A 114 -8.59 7.54 -1.01
CA ALA A 114 -9.48 8.16 -1.99
C ALA A 114 -10.22 9.38 -1.41
N ARG A 115 -10.70 9.29 -0.16
CA ARG A 115 -11.31 10.43 0.54
C ARG A 115 -10.31 11.56 0.78
N ALA A 116 -9.08 11.24 1.17
CA ALA A 116 -8.03 12.25 1.34
C ALA A 116 -7.71 12.97 0.01
N ARG A 117 -7.58 12.23 -1.09
CA ARG A 117 -7.37 12.80 -2.43
C ARG A 117 -8.55 13.67 -2.89
N ALA A 118 -9.78 13.24 -2.64
CA ALA A 118 -10.97 14.01 -2.96
C ALA A 118 -11.06 15.31 -2.13
N ALA A 119 -10.69 15.26 -0.85
CA ALA A 119 -10.64 16.44 0.01
C ALA A 119 -9.60 17.47 -0.46
N ILE A 120 -8.40 17.01 -0.87
CA ILE A 120 -7.37 17.89 -1.46
C ILE A 120 -7.88 18.52 -2.75
N ALA A 121 -8.45 17.73 -3.67
CA ALA A 121 -8.97 18.24 -4.94
C ALA A 121 -10.13 19.23 -4.74
N ALA A 122 -10.98 19.03 -3.73
CA ALA A 122 -12.05 19.97 -3.38
C ALA A 122 -11.49 21.28 -2.82
N ALA A 123 -10.50 21.21 -1.92
CA ALA A 123 -9.83 22.40 -1.38
C ALA A 123 -9.14 23.23 -2.48
N ASP A 124 -8.49 22.56 -3.44
CA ASP A 124 -7.87 23.21 -4.60
C ASP A 124 -8.92 23.86 -5.54
N ALA A 125 -10.07 23.21 -5.74
CA ALA A 125 -11.14 23.70 -6.61
C ALA A 125 -11.91 24.90 -6.03
N GLU A 126 -12.02 25.00 -4.71
CA GLU A 126 -12.73 26.11 -4.03
C GLU A 126 -11.90 27.40 -3.95
N GLY A 127 -10.68 27.43 -4.51
CA GLY A 127 -9.82 28.62 -4.49
C GLY A 127 -9.40 29.03 -3.06
N MET A 128 -9.58 28.16 -2.08
CA MET A 128 -9.09 28.34 -0.73
C MET A 128 -7.60 28.04 -0.71
N GLY A 129 -6.78 29.05 -1.00
CA GLY A 129 -5.31 29.02 -0.91
C GLY A 129 -4.75 28.83 0.51
N GLY A 130 -5.40 28.02 1.35
CA GLY A 130 -4.95 27.67 2.69
C GLY A 130 -5.22 26.20 2.95
N LEU A 131 -4.18 25.38 2.81
CA LEU A 131 -4.16 24.04 3.39
C LEU A 131 -4.58 24.10 4.87
N PRO A 132 -5.24 23.07 5.42
CA PRO A 132 -5.51 23.03 6.85
C PRO A 132 -4.20 23.23 7.63
N PRO A 133 -4.19 24.01 8.72
CA PRO A 133 -2.99 24.20 9.51
C PRO A 133 -2.51 22.84 10.01
N ILE A 134 -1.28 22.48 9.65
CA ILE A 134 -0.59 21.33 10.22
C ILE A 134 -0.40 21.64 11.70
N LEU A 135 -1.15 20.95 12.57
CA LEU A 135 -1.00 21.03 14.01
C LEU A 135 0.22 20.22 14.42
N PHE A 136 1.35 20.91 14.58
CA PHE A 136 2.56 20.33 15.16
C PHE A 136 2.33 20.11 16.66
N THR A 137 2.41 18.86 17.10
CA THR A 137 2.50 18.55 18.53
C THR A 137 3.84 19.05 19.05
N VAL A 138 3.78 20.09 19.88
CA VAL A 138 4.95 20.77 20.46
C VAL A 138 5.65 19.82 21.43
N GLY A 139 6.66 19.10 20.94
CA GLY A 139 7.56 18.26 21.72
C GLY A 139 8.97 18.87 21.81
N PRO A 140 9.83 18.36 22.70
CA PRO A 140 11.18 18.89 22.95
C PRO A 140 12.15 18.83 21.75
N LEU A 141 11.72 18.28 20.61
CA LEU A 141 12.49 18.15 19.36
C LEU A 141 11.99 19.11 18.25
N ALA A 142 11.29 20.18 18.61
CA ALA A 142 10.62 21.11 17.69
C ALA A 142 11.53 21.88 16.70
N GLY A 143 12.84 21.65 16.69
CA GLY A 143 13.79 22.33 15.79
C GLY A 143 14.36 21.48 14.65
N GLU A 144 14.15 20.16 14.65
CA GLU A 144 14.84 19.25 13.72
C GLU A 144 13.97 18.72 12.58
N ASN A 145 12.63 18.79 12.70
CA ASN A 145 11.73 18.22 11.69
C ASN A 145 11.43 19.13 10.50
N ASP A 146 11.93 20.37 10.45
CA ASP A 146 11.16 21.42 9.76
C ASP A 146 11.80 22.03 8.51
N VAL A 147 12.73 21.34 7.84
CA VAL A 147 13.28 21.87 6.56
C VAL A 147 13.29 20.84 5.45
N VAL A 148 13.68 19.58 5.74
CA VAL A 148 13.71 18.53 4.70
C VAL A 148 12.29 18.09 4.32
N GLU A 149 11.38 17.93 5.30
CA GLU A 149 9.98 17.60 5.04
C GLU A 149 9.24 18.79 4.40
N ILE A 150 9.47 20.02 4.87
CA ILE A 150 8.95 21.23 4.20
C ILE A 150 9.43 21.29 2.75
N SER A 151 10.72 21.07 2.49
CA SER A 151 11.28 21.12 1.13
C SER A 151 10.69 20.07 0.19
N GLN A 152 10.42 18.86 0.70
CA GLN A 152 9.79 17.80 -0.09
C GLN A 152 8.32 18.11 -0.42
N VAL A 153 7.57 18.62 0.56
CA VAL A 153 6.16 19.02 0.37
C VAL A 153 6.07 20.20 -0.61
N VAL A 154 6.96 21.17 -0.50
CA VAL A 154 7.03 22.35 -1.39
C VAL A 154 7.42 21.96 -2.83
N ARG A 155 8.34 21.00 -2.99
CA ARG A 155 8.71 20.45 -4.31
C ARG A 155 7.54 19.76 -5.01
N VAL A 156 6.72 19.01 -4.26
CA VAL A 156 5.55 18.31 -4.79
C VAL A 156 4.45 19.30 -5.23
N ILE A 157 4.36 20.47 -4.59
CA ILE A 157 3.28 21.45 -4.82
C ILE A 157 3.66 22.50 -5.91
N ARG A 158 4.89 22.46 -6.48
CA ARG A 158 5.39 23.43 -7.48
C ARG A 158 5.28 24.91 -7.09
N ARG A 159 4.99 25.22 -5.82
CA ARG A 159 4.97 26.59 -5.31
C ARG A 159 6.25 26.84 -4.54
N VAL A 160 6.84 27.99 -4.81
CA VAL A 160 8.07 28.46 -4.19
C VAL A 160 7.76 28.87 -2.75
N ALA A 161 8.25 28.12 -1.76
CA ALA A 161 8.13 28.54 -0.36
C ALA A 161 9.25 29.53 -0.03
N PRO A 162 8.95 30.67 0.63
CA PRO A 162 10.00 31.58 1.07
C PRO A 162 10.86 30.91 2.14
N CYS A 163 12.18 31.00 2.01
CA CYS A 163 13.09 30.55 3.05
C CYS A 163 12.84 31.35 4.34
N ALA A 164 12.55 30.64 5.44
CA ALA A 164 12.26 31.24 6.75
C ALA A 164 13.42 32.08 7.32
N VAL A 165 14.64 31.87 6.82
CA VAL A 165 15.86 32.56 7.30
C VAL A 165 16.07 33.90 6.60
N CYS A 166 15.90 33.99 5.28
CA CYS A 166 16.21 35.22 4.54
C CYS A 166 14.99 36.11 4.22
N ARG A 167 13.75 35.63 4.43
CA ARG A 167 12.49 36.34 4.09
C ARG A 167 12.45 36.93 2.67
N ALA A 168 13.34 36.50 1.77
CA ALA A 168 13.35 36.98 0.41
C ALA A 168 12.13 36.43 -0.32
N GLU A 169 11.31 37.32 -0.86
CA GLU A 169 10.34 36.95 -1.89
C GLU A 169 11.16 36.43 -3.07
N HIS A 170 11.02 35.14 -3.40
CA HIS A 170 11.70 34.55 -4.54
C HIS A 170 11.15 35.17 -5.82
N GLY A 171 11.80 36.25 -6.29
CA GLY A 171 11.71 36.65 -7.68
C GLY A 171 12.30 35.57 -8.59
N ASP A 172 11.84 35.53 -9.83
CA ASP A 172 12.04 34.46 -10.84
C ASP A 172 13.49 34.05 -11.19
N ASN A 173 14.51 34.56 -10.50
CA ASN A 173 15.93 34.41 -10.85
C ASN A 173 16.82 33.74 -9.78
N ILE A 174 16.27 33.17 -8.70
CA ILE A 174 17.06 32.37 -7.74
C ILE A 174 17.03 30.91 -8.19
N THR A 175 18.14 30.40 -8.72
CA THR A 175 18.23 29.03 -9.25
C THR A 175 18.82 28.01 -8.28
N ASP A 176 19.64 28.44 -7.32
CA ASP A 176 20.23 27.56 -6.31
C ASP A 176 20.37 28.27 -4.95
N CYS A 177 20.10 27.55 -3.87
CA CYS A 177 20.26 28.00 -2.49
C CYS A 177 21.30 27.09 -1.83
N LEU A 178 22.49 27.61 -1.55
CA LEU A 178 23.56 26.87 -0.87
C LEU A 178 23.42 27.05 0.64
N PHE A 179 23.19 25.93 1.32
CA PHE A 179 23.18 25.85 2.78
C PHE A 179 24.55 25.35 3.23
N GLU A 180 25.38 26.25 3.74
CA GLU A 180 26.63 25.87 4.39
C GLU A 180 26.40 25.77 5.89
N PHE A 181 26.89 24.68 6.47
CA PHE A 181 26.87 24.47 7.91
C PHE A 181 28.28 24.70 8.42
N ASP A 182 28.43 25.61 9.38
CA ASP A 182 29.71 25.74 10.08
C ASP A 182 30.02 24.41 10.81
N VAL A 183 31.23 23.93 10.60
CA VAL A 183 31.77 22.76 11.30
C VAL A 183 32.91 23.19 12.21
N ASP A 184 33.01 22.58 13.39
CA ASP A 184 34.11 22.82 14.31
C ASP A 184 35.41 22.20 13.79
N GLY A 185 36.53 22.42 14.51
CA GLY A 185 37.83 21.85 14.16
C GLY A 185 37.89 20.31 14.18
N ALA A 186 36.81 19.63 14.58
CA ALA A 186 36.65 18.18 14.55
C ALA A 186 35.65 17.70 13.46
N GLY A 187 35.11 18.62 12.65
CA GLY A 187 34.17 18.31 11.57
C GLY A 187 32.72 18.14 12.03
N ASN A 188 32.39 18.47 13.29
CA ASN A 188 31.02 18.40 13.79
C ASN A 188 30.28 19.71 13.51
N ARG A 189 29.00 19.60 13.17
CA ARG A 189 28.15 20.76 12.90
C ARG A 189 27.95 21.63 14.14
N ILE A 190 28.18 22.93 14.01
CA ILE A 190 27.96 23.93 15.05
C ILE A 190 26.48 24.35 15.04
N VAL A 191 25.80 24.19 16.17
CA VAL A 191 24.39 24.59 16.33
C VAL A 191 24.27 26.11 16.29
N GLY A 192 23.55 26.64 15.30
CA GLY A 192 23.30 28.08 15.13
C GLY A 192 24.24 28.80 14.15
N GLY A 193 25.29 28.15 13.65
CA GLY A 193 26.21 28.66 12.62
C GLY A 193 25.73 28.35 11.20
N ASN A 194 24.46 28.62 10.91
CA ASN A 194 23.93 28.44 9.55
C ASN A 194 24.11 29.76 8.80
N HIS A 195 24.94 29.77 7.76
CA HIS A 195 25.06 30.87 6.82
C HIS A 195 24.32 30.55 5.53
N CYS A 196 23.58 31.52 5.01
CA CYS A 196 22.85 31.41 3.76
C CYS A 196 23.40 32.48 2.82
N GLU A 197 24.15 32.07 1.80
CA GLU A 197 24.75 32.98 0.85
C GLU A 197 24.04 32.88 -0.51
N ASN A 198 23.60 34.02 -1.04
CA ASN A 198 22.90 34.10 -2.32
C ASN A 198 23.93 34.22 -3.44
N VAL A 199 24.35 33.09 -4.01
CA VAL A 199 25.25 33.04 -5.17
C VAL A 199 24.46 33.30 -6.45
N GLY A 200 24.14 34.56 -6.70
CA GLY A 200 23.60 34.99 -7.98
C GLY A 200 24.56 34.64 -9.12
N ILE A 201 24.04 34.05 -10.20
CA ILE A 201 24.80 33.85 -11.43
C ILE A 201 25.12 35.24 -12.00
N TRP A 202 26.39 35.66 -11.91
CA TRP A 202 26.90 36.75 -12.74
C TRP A 202 26.91 36.25 -14.19
N ARG A 203 25.85 36.53 -14.94
CA ARG A 203 25.92 36.54 -16.41
C ARG A 203 26.31 37.94 -16.84
N LEU A 204 27.54 38.07 -17.35
CA LEU A 204 27.97 39.18 -18.22
C LEU A 204 27.05 39.30 -19.43
#